data_AF-A0A2E6C479-F1
#
_entry.id   AF-A0A2E6C479-F1
#
_cell.length_a   1.000
_cell.length_b   1.000
_cell.length_c   1.000
_cell.angle_alpha   90.00
_cell.angle_beta   90.00
_cell.angle_gamma   90.00
#
_symmetry.space_group_name_H-M   'P 1'
#
loop_
_entity.id
_entity.type
_entity.pdbx_description
1 polymer ?
#
loop_
_entity_poly.entity_id
_entity_poly.type
_entity_poly.pdbx_seq_one_letter_code
_entity_poly.pdbx_strand_id
1 'polypeptide(L)'
;MAARTIAVTDTLETFRTQFNALSSQDFGDISTLSGTISATSVIGAVNELESQIAGSLAINITDGSNTQTVSNAQTITFAGTTNQITAVVSATDTLTIGLASNISVSGTSHTFGTIQISGNTISSSNSDTVTLADNMSVSGSVVAGSTTINPTAANTNIVNSTGTVKFGSNINLNAGFNLTFEGATDNSFETTLTVTDPTADRTITFPDASGTAILTGGSRQVPGSLIALNTVAEENMANDAIGQDELKSVVNLQIINSSGTVVKTLFGAGA
;
A
#
# COMPACT_ATOMS: atom_id res chain seq x y z
N MET A 1 -72.77 -25.28 -4.84
CA MET A 1 -74.07 -25.23 -5.54
C MET A 1 -75.12 -25.84 -4.64
N ALA A 2 -76.17 -25.09 -4.30
CA ALA A 2 -77.30 -25.66 -3.58
C ALA A 2 -78.09 -26.58 -4.53
N ALA A 3 -78.48 -27.76 -4.07
CA ALA A 3 -79.33 -28.65 -4.87
C ALA A 3 -80.72 -28.01 -5.03
N ARG A 4 -81.02 -27.50 -6.22
CA ARG A 4 -82.34 -26.96 -6.55
C ARG A 4 -83.18 -28.08 -7.15
N THR A 5 -84.29 -28.41 -6.50
CA THR A 5 -85.20 -29.48 -6.95
C THR A 5 -86.39 -28.83 -7.65
N ILE A 6 -86.69 -29.29 -8.86
CA ILE A 6 -87.93 -28.96 -9.58
C ILE A 6 -88.81 -30.19 -9.55
N ALA A 7 -89.94 -30.13 -8.86
CA ALA A 7 -90.92 -31.19 -8.87
C ALA A 7 -91.70 -31.18 -10.20
N VAL A 8 -92.21 -32.34 -10.62
CA VAL A 8 -93.06 -32.46 -11.82
C VAL A 8 -94.36 -31.64 -11.74
N THR A 9 -94.74 -31.19 -10.54
CA THR A 9 -95.90 -30.33 -10.28
C THR A 9 -95.55 -28.84 -10.25
N ASP A 10 -94.27 -28.48 -10.35
CA ASP A 10 -93.86 -27.08 -10.27
C ASP A 10 -94.26 -26.32 -11.54
N THR A 11 -94.57 -25.04 -11.34
CA THR A 11 -94.93 -24.15 -12.44
C THR A 11 -93.72 -23.85 -13.32
N LEU A 12 -93.99 -23.52 -14.59
CA LEU A 12 -92.96 -23.01 -15.51
C LEU A 12 -92.25 -21.76 -14.94
N GLU A 13 -92.96 -20.97 -14.13
CA GLU A 13 -92.42 -19.79 -13.47
C GLU A 13 -91.43 -20.14 -12.36
N THR A 14 -91.71 -21.20 -11.59
CA THR A 14 -90.76 -21.79 -10.63
C THR A 14 -89.50 -22.28 -11.35
N PHE A 15 -89.67 -22.98 -12.47
CA PHE A 15 -88.55 -23.44 -13.29
C PHE A 15 -87.70 -22.27 -13.79
N ARG A 16 -88.32 -21.25 -14.40
CA ARG A 16 -87.65 -20.03 -14.88
C ARG A 16 -86.87 -19.33 -13.77
N THR A 17 -87.48 -19.17 -12.60
CA THR A 17 -86.87 -18.49 -11.45
C THR A 17 -85.66 -19.25 -10.93
N GLN A 18 -85.76 -20.57 -10.78
CA GLN A 18 -84.63 -21.38 -10.33
C GLN A 18 -83.52 -21.47 -11.39
N PHE A 19 -83.87 -21.51 -12.68
CA PHE A 19 -82.92 -21.51 -13.78
C PHE A 19 -82.12 -20.19 -13.86
N ASN A 20 -82.80 -19.04 -13.76
CA ASN A 20 -82.12 -17.74 -13.76
C ASN A 20 -81.29 -17.51 -12.48
N ALA A 21 -81.73 -18.06 -11.34
CA ALA A 21 -80.94 -18.04 -10.12
C ALA A 21 -79.66 -18.89 -10.25
N LEU A 22 -79.74 -20.03 -10.95
CA LEU A 22 -78.58 -20.86 -11.24
C LEU A 22 -77.52 -20.09 -12.06
N SER A 23 -77.95 -19.37 -13.09
CA SER A 23 -77.01 -18.58 -13.92
C SER A 23 -76.37 -17.41 -13.16
N SER A 24 -77.11 -16.72 -12.29
CA SER A 24 -76.61 -15.52 -11.61
C SER A 24 -75.86 -15.80 -10.31
N GLN A 25 -76.27 -16.81 -9.52
CA GLN A 25 -75.71 -17.05 -8.18
C GLN A 25 -74.77 -18.26 -8.13
N ASP A 26 -75.04 -19.31 -8.90
CA ASP A 26 -74.26 -20.55 -8.83
C ASP A 26 -73.10 -20.56 -9.84
N PHE A 27 -73.25 -19.91 -11.00
CA PHE A 27 -72.19 -19.77 -12.02
C PHE A 27 -71.58 -18.35 -12.09
N GLY A 28 -72.18 -17.35 -11.44
CA GLY A 28 -71.67 -15.97 -11.45
C GLY A 28 -71.94 -15.20 -12.74
N ASP A 29 -71.84 -13.87 -12.67
CA ASP A 29 -72.10 -12.97 -13.81
C ASP A 29 -70.83 -12.70 -14.62
N ILE A 30 -70.84 -13.08 -15.90
CA ILE A 30 -69.75 -12.83 -16.85
C ILE A 30 -69.39 -11.34 -16.96
N SER A 31 -70.33 -10.43 -16.71
CA SER A 31 -70.08 -8.98 -16.74
C SER A 31 -69.08 -8.51 -15.68
N THR A 32 -68.88 -9.32 -14.64
CA THR A 32 -67.94 -9.06 -13.54
C THR A 32 -66.57 -9.71 -13.74
N LEU A 33 -66.40 -10.50 -14.81
CA LEU A 33 -65.13 -11.11 -15.16
C LEU A 33 -64.14 -10.03 -15.64
N SER A 34 -62.90 -10.09 -15.16
CA SER A 34 -61.85 -9.16 -15.59
C SER A 34 -61.74 -9.16 -17.12
N GLY A 35 -61.65 -7.99 -17.75
CA GLY A 35 -61.48 -7.87 -19.21
C GLY A 35 -60.15 -8.42 -19.74
N THR A 36 -59.25 -8.84 -18.84
CA THR A 36 -58.01 -9.57 -19.18
C THR A 36 -58.23 -11.08 -19.40
N ILE A 37 -59.41 -11.60 -19.06
CA ILE A 37 -59.81 -12.99 -19.28
C ILE A 37 -60.76 -13.01 -20.47
N SER A 38 -60.37 -13.71 -21.53
CA SER A 38 -61.11 -13.77 -22.79
C SER A 38 -62.19 -14.86 -22.82
N ALA A 39 -62.18 -15.76 -21.82
CA ALA A 39 -63.13 -16.85 -21.72
C ALA A 39 -64.59 -16.40 -21.51
N THR A 40 -65.51 -17.05 -22.24
CA THR A 40 -66.97 -16.79 -22.20
C THR A 40 -67.74 -17.72 -21.24
N SER A 41 -67.03 -18.50 -20.43
CA SER A 41 -67.62 -19.41 -19.44
C SER A 41 -66.75 -19.46 -18.20
N VAL A 42 -67.34 -19.84 -17.06
CA VAL A 42 -66.64 -20.00 -15.77
C VAL A 42 -65.48 -20.98 -15.88
N ILE A 43 -65.70 -22.13 -16.50
CA ILE A 43 -64.65 -23.15 -16.67
C ILE A 43 -63.56 -22.65 -17.61
N GLY A 44 -63.92 -21.92 -18.66
CA GLY A 44 -62.92 -21.27 -19.51
C GLY A 44 -62.07 -20.26 -18.74
N ALA A 45 -62.69 -19.44 -17.89
CA ALA A 45 -61.98 -18.46 -17.06
C ALA A 45 -61.07 -19.12 -16.02
N VAL A 46 -61.51 -20.25 -15.43
CA VAL A 46 -60.69 -21.06 -14.52
C VAL A 46 -59.47 -21.64 -15.25
N ASN A 47 -59.64 -22.15 -16.46
CA ASN A 47 -58.52 -22.68 -17.25
C ASN A 47 -57.55 -21.56 -17.69
N GLU A 48 -58.07 -20.37 -18.03
CA GLU A 48 -57.24 -19.21 -18.39
C GLU A 48 -56.47 -18.68 -17.16
N LEU A 49 -57.10 -18.63 -15.99
CA LEU A 49 -56.46 -18.28 -14.73
C LEU A 49 -55.39 -19.33 -14.33
N GLU A 50 -55.66 -20.62 -14.50
CA GLU A 50 -54.68 -21.69 -14.24
C GLU A 50 -53.42 -21.49 -15.10
N SER A 51 -53.59 -21.20 -16.39
CA SER A 51 -52.50 -20.86 -17.30
C SER A 51 -51.73 -19.59 -16.87
N GLN A 52 -52.45 -18.54 -16.45
CA GLN A 52 -51.81 -17.29 -16.01
C GLN A 52 -51.08 -17.42 -14.66
N ILE A 53 -51.62 -18.18 -13.71
CA ILE A 53 -50.98 -18.44 -12.40
C ILE A 53 -49.77 -19.34 -12.57
N ALA A 54 -49.84 -20.37 -13.44
CA ALA A 54 -48.70 -21.22 -13.74
C ALA A 54 -47.54 -20.43 -14.37
N GLY A 55 -47.84 -19.36 -15.12
CA GLY A 55 -46.85 -18.52 -15.79
C GLY A 55 -46.28 -17.35 -14.98
N SER A 56 -46.99 -16.80 -13.97
CA SER A 56 -46.61 -15.51 -13.36
C SER A 56 -45.65 -15.58 -12.16
N LEU A 57 -45.41 -16.77 -11.60
CA LEU A 57 -44.49 -17.01 -10.48
C LEU A 57 -43.15 -17.58 -10.96
N ALA A 58 -42.58 -17.00 -12.01
CA ALA A 58 -41.34 -17.49 -12.60
C ALA A 58 -40.15 -16.55 -12.36
N ILE A 59 -38.99 -17.12 -12.03
CA ILE A 59 -37.71 -16.41 -11.93
C ILE A 59 -36.86 -16.78 -13.15
N ASN A 60 -36.43 -15.78 -13.93
CA ASN A 60 -35.46 -15.98 -14.99
C ASN A 60 -34.03 -15.81 -14.44
N ILE A 61 -33.17 -16.80 -14.65
CA ILE A 61 -31.75 -16.77 -14.27
C ILE A 61 -30.92 -16.69 -15.55
N THR A 62 -29.97 -15.75 -15.63
CA THR A 62 -29.10 -15.59 -16.79
C THR A 62 -27.67 -15.20 -16.40
N ASP A 63 -26.70 -15.72 -17.15
CA ASP A 63 -25.28 -15.30 -17.13
C ASP A 63 -24.93 -14.38 -18.33
N GLY A 64 -25.94 -13.96 -19.10
CA GLY A 64 -25.80 -13.20 -20.35
C GLY A 64 -25.65 -14.07 -21.60
N SER A 65 -25.29 -15.34 -21.47
CA SER A 65 -25.16 -16.30 -22.59
C SER A 65 -26.28 -17.34 -22.60
N ASN A 66 -26.73 -17.78 -21.43
CA ASN A 66 -27.84 -18.71 -21.24
C ASN A 66 -28.91 -18.06 -20.36
N THR A 67 -30.17 -18.43 -20.60
CA THR A 67 -31.30 -18.01 -19.75
C THR A 67 -32.16 -19.22 -19.43
N GLN A 68 -32.49 -19.40 -18.16
CA GLN A 68 -33.39 -20.46 -17.70
C GLN A 68 -34.55 -19.84 -16.91
N THR A 69 -35.77 -20.26 -17.21
CA THR A 69 -36.98 -19.87 -16.49
C THR A 69 -37.32 -20.93 -15.46
N VAL A 70 -37.36 -20.55 -14.20
CA VAL A 70 -37.76 -21.41 -13.09
C VAL A 70 -39.23 -21.15 -12.81
N SER A 71 -40.10 -22.08 -13.22
CA SER A 71 -41.56 -21.94 -13.11
C SER A 71 -42.10 -22.42 -11.75
N ASN A 72 -43.44 -22.39 -11.59
CA ASN A 72 -44.11 -22.98 -10.44
C ASN A 72 -43.66 -24.44 -10.20
N ALA A 73 -43.50 -24.81 -8.93
CA ALA A 73 -43.01 -26.11 -8.45
C ALA A 73 -41.56 -26.49 -8.82
N GLN A 74 -40.81 -25.65 -9.53
CA GLN A 74 -39.38 -25.86 -9.75
C GLN A 74 -38.54 -25.33 -8.58
N THR A 75 -37.33 -25.87 -8.41
CA THR A 75 -36.40 -25.48 -7.36
C THR A 75 -35.13 -24.90 -7.97
N ILE A 76 -34.74 -23.70 -7.53
CA ILE A 76 -33.40 -23.17 -7.80
C ILE A 76 -32.43 -23.85 -6.85
N THR A 77 -31.49 -24.64 -7.38
CA THR A 77 -30.47 -25.30 -6.57
C THR A 77 -29.14 -24.57 -6.73
N PHE A 78 -28.67 -23.93 -5.66
CA PHE A 78 -27.32 -23.37 -5.59
C PHE A 78 -26.35 -24.45 -5.11
N ALA A 79 -25.89 -25.28 -6.05
CA ALA A 79 -24.96 -26.36 -5.74
C ALA A 79 -23.53 -25.83 -5.60
N GLY A 80 -22.88 -26.15 -4.47
CA GLY A 80 -21.45 -25.97 -4.27
C GLY A 80 -20.87 -27.22 -3.60
N THR A 81 -19.67 -27.64 -3.98
CA THR A 81 -18.91 -28.64 -3.20
C THR A 81 -18.12 -27.93 -2.09
N THR A 82 -17.52 -28.70 -1.18
CA THR A 82 -16.47 -28.17 -0.27
C THR A 82 -15.45 -27.38 -1.09
N ASN A 83 -15.10 -26.18 -0.61
CA ASN A 83 -14.19 -25.22 -1.26
C ASN A 83 -14.70 -24.46 -2.50
N GLN A 84 -16.02 -24.39 -2.72
CA GLN A 84 -16.60 -23.47 -3.73
C GLN A 84 -17.42 -22.37 -3.06
N ILE A 85 -18.64 -22.69 -2.64
CA ILE A 85 -19.55 -21.78 -1.93
C ILE A 85 -20.28 -22.53 -0.81
N THR A 86 -20.71 -21.80 0.20
CA THR A 86 -21.68 -22.29 1.20
C THR A 86 -22.98 -21.51 1.00
N ALA A 87 -23.97 -22.13 0.37
CA ALA A 87 -25.29 -21.54 0.19
C ALA A 87 -26.23 -21.97 1.32
N VAL A 88 -26.83 -21.01 2.04
CA VAL A 88 -27.78 -21.27 3.12
C VAL A 88 -29.07 -20.53 2.82
N VAL A 89 -30.18 -21.28 2.76
CA VAL A 89 -31.53 -20.73 2.69
C VAL A 89 -32.12 -20.71 4.09
N SER A 90 -32.56 -19.53 4.55
CA SER A 90 -33.17 -19.34 5.87
C SER A 90 -34.50 -18.60 5.76
N ALA A 91 -35.43 -18.91 6.66
CA ALA A 91 -36.67 -18.16 6.77
C ALA A 91 -36.40 -16.75 7.30
N THR A 92 -37.08 -15.70 6.82
CA THR A 92 -37.98 -15.65 5.65
C THR A 92 -37.22 -15.27 4.38
N ASP A 93 -37.35 -16.08 3.32
CA ASP A 93 -36.93 -15.82 1.94
C ASP A 93 -35.50 -15.25 1.76
N THR A 94 -34.54 -15.71 2.57
CA THR A 94 -33.15 -15.23 2.51
C THR A 94 -32.20 -16.31 1.99
N LEU A 95 -31.37 -15.95 1.02
CA LEU A 95 -30.24 -16.74 0.55
C LEU A 95 -28.92 -16.06 0.97
N THR A 96 -28.12 -16.75 1.77
CA THR A 96 -26.75 -16.32 2.10
C THR A 96 -25.75 -17.18 1.33
N ILE A 97 -24.76 -16.53 0.71
CA ILE A 97 -23.66 -17.20 -0.01
C ILE A 97 -22.34 -16.86 0.69
N GLY A 98 -21.74 -17.86 1.34
CA GLY A 98 -20.37 -17.79 1.82
C GLY A 98 -19.37 -18.25 0.76
N LEU A 99 -18.18 -17.69 0.76
CA LEU A 99 -17.08 -18.08 -0.12
C LEU A 99 -16.15 -19.08 0.58
N ALA A 100 -15.44 -19.87 -0.21
CA ALA A 100 -14.38 -20.73 0.29
C ALA A 100 -13.17 -19.94 0.85
N SER A 101 -12.31 -20.61 1.61
CA SER A 101 -11.04 -20.05 2.08
C SER A 101 -10.06 -19.73 0.95
N ASN A 102 -10.20 -20.39 -0.21
CA ASN A 102 -9.41 -20.19 -1.41
C ASN A 102 -10.29 -19.64 -2.54
N ILE A 103 -10.21 -18.33 -2.75
CA ILE A 103 -10.90 -17.64 -3.86
C ILE A 103 -9.89 -17.46 -5.01
N SER A 104 -10.22 -17.97 -6.18
CA SER A 104 -9.47 -17.72 -7.41
C SER A 104 -10.30 -16.85 -8.34
N VAL A 105 -9.76 -15.69 -8.71
CA VAL A 105 -10.40 -14.78 -9.67
C VAL A 105 -9.52 -14.71 -10.91
N SER A 106 -10.08 -15.08 -12.06
CA SER A 106 -9.38 -15.03 -13.35
C SER A 106 -9.60 -13.69 -14.04
N GLY A 107 -8.61 -13.22 -14.78
CA GLY A 107 -8.65 -11.96 -15.51
C GLY A 107 -7.30 -11.25 -15.43
N THR A 108 -7.24 -10.04 -15.98
CA THR A 108 -6.02 -9.21 -15.98
C THR A 108 -6.09 -8.02 -15.02
N SER A 109 -7.30 -7.59 -14.63
CA SER A 109 -7.51 -6.47 -13.72
C SER A 109 -8.71 -6.71 -12.82
N HIS A 110 -8.54 -6.38 -11.54
CA HIS A 110 -9.58 -6.44 -10.52
C HIS A 110 -9.50 -5.17 -9.68
N THR A 111 -10.64 -4.53 -9.47
CA THR A 111 -10.76 -3.37 -8.60
C THR A 111 -11.40 -3.82 -7.29
N PHE A 112 -10.67 -3.66 -6.20
CA PHE A 112 -11.18 -3.89 -4.86
C PHE A 112 -11.26 -2.57 -4.10
N GLY A 113 -12.03 -2.53 -3.02
CA GLY A 113 -11.94 -1.46 -2.03
C GLY A 113 -10.72 -1.66 -1.13
N THR A 114 -10.91 -1.49 0.17
CA THR A 114 -9.87 -1.84 1.15
C THR A 114 -9.64 -3.36 1.16
N ILE A 115 -8.37 -3.76 1.05
CA ILE A 115 -7.93 -5.14 1.22
C ILE A 115 -7.19 -5.23 2.56
N GLN A 116 -7.76 -5.96 3.53
CA GLN A 116 -7.07 -6.28 4.78
C GLN A 116 -6.49 -7.68 4.68
N ILE A 117 -5.18 -7.80 4.93
CA ILE A 117 -4.46 -9.07 4.99
C ILE A 117 -3.94 -9.21 6.41
N SER A 118 -4.33 -10.28 7.11
CA SER A 118 -3.94 -10.54 8.50
C SER A 118 -3.16 -11.84 8.58
N GLY A 119 -1.93 -11.80 9.09
CA GLY A 119 -1.09 -13.00 9.27
C GLY A 119 -0.74 -13.77 7.99
N ASN A 120 -0.76 -13.12 6.82
CA ASN A 120 -0.65 -13.76 5.51
C ASN A 120 0.37 -13.06 4.60
N THR A 121 0.73 -13.73 3.51
CA THR A 121 1.70 -13.26 2.50
C THR A 121 0.99 -12.65 1.28
N ILE A 122 1.62 -11.68 0.64
CA ILE A 122 1.29 -11.23 -0.72
C ILE A 122 2.41 -11.75 -1.63
N SER A 123 2.05 -12.51 -2.67
CA SER A 123 3.02 -13.08 -3.61
C SER A 123 2.58 -12.87 -5.05
N SER A 124 3.54 -12.55 -5.92
CA SER A 124 3.37 -12.63 -7.37
C SER A 124 4.12 -13.86 -7.89
N SER A 125 3.43 -14.75 -8.62
CA SER A 125 4.00 -15.96 -9.20
C SER A 125 4.20 -15.88 -10.72
N ASN A 126 3.63 -14.86 -11.36
CA ASN A 126 3.63 -14.68 -12.82
C ASN A 126 4.33 -13.38 -13.27
N SER A 127 4.63 -12.48 -12.33
CA SER A 127 5.43 -11.28 -12.51
C SER A 127 6.56 -11.29 -11.48
N ASP A 128 7.72 -10.77 -11.84
CA ASP A 128 8.86 -10.64 -10.92
C ASP A 128 8.62 -9.58 -9.82
N THR A 129 7.49 -8.87 -9.83
CA THR A 129 7.20 -7.75 -8.92
C THR A 129 5.78 -7.76 -8.34
N VAL A 130 5.66 -7.21 -7.13
CA VAL A 130 4.41 -6.68 -6.56
C VAL A 130 4.52 -5.16 -6.57
N THR A 131 3.68 -4.47 -7.35
CA THR A 131 3.74 -3.02 -7.50
C THR A 131 2.69 -2.34 -6.61
N LEU A 132 3.13 -1.37 -5.82
CA LEU A 132 2.27 -0.43 -5.09
C LEU A 132 2.38 0.93 -5.77
N ALA A 133 1.28 1.41 -6.35
CA ALA A 133 1.24 2.69 -7.06
C ALA A 133 1.14 3.90 -6.12
N ASP A 134 0.87 3.64 -4.83
CA ASP A 134 0.72 4.63 -3.77
C ASP A 134 1.80 4.45 -2.70
N ASN A 135 1.73 5.31 -1.68
CA ASN A 135 2.61 5.25 -0.51
C ASN A 135 2.45 3.93 0.25
N MET A 136 3.58 3.35 0.66
CA MET A 136 3.64 2.21 1.57
C MET A 136 3.96 2.68 3.00
N SER A 137 3.10 2.35 3.96
CA SER A 137 3.34 2.57 5.39
C SER A 137 3.58 1.24 6.08
N VAL A 138 4.70 1.11 6.81
CA VAL A 138 5.10 -0.11 7.51
C VAL A 138 5.37 0.24 8.96
N SER A 139 4.60 -0.34 9.88
CA SER A 139 4.80 -0.14 11.32
C SER A 139 5.90 -1.02 11.91
N GLY A 140 6.18 -2.16 11.26
CA GLY A 140 7.27 -3.07 11.60
C GLY A 140 8.53 -2.84 10.77
N SER A 141 9.33 -3.88 10.60
CA SER A 141 10.54 -3.85 9.77
C SER A 141 10.25 -4.30 8.35
N VAL A 142 10.93 -3.67 7.39
CA VAL A 142 11.08 -4.21 6.03
C VAL A 142 12.28 -5.16 6.03
N VAL A 143 12.05 -6.45 5.77
CA VAL A 143 13.11 -7.45 5.65
C VAL A 143 13.26 -7.77 4.17
N ALA A 144 14.34 -7.30 3.54
CA ALA A 144 14.61 -7.48 2.12
C ALA A 144 16.07 -7.88 1.91
N GLY A 145 16.34 -8.73 0.91
CA GLY A 145 17.72 -9.11 0.56
C GLY A 145 18.53 -7.94 0.00
N SER A 146 17.93 -7.21 -0.95
CA SER A 146 18.43 -5.92 -1.46
C SER A 146 17.31 -4.90 -1.39
N THR A 147 17.63 -3.67 -1.02
CA THR A 147 16.68 -2.55 -1.03
C THR A 147 17.22 -1.44 -1.91
N THR A 148 16.51 -1.17 -3.00
CA THR A 148 16.73 0.02 -3.82
C THR A 148 15.63 1.02 -3.49
N ILE A 149 15.97 2.09 -2.78
CA ILE A 149 15.05 3.21 -2.51
C ILE A 149 15.38 4.30 -3.52
N ASN A 150 14.59 4.40 -4.57
CA ASN A 150 14.81 5.32 -5.69
C ASN A 150 13.53 6.12 -5.96
N PRO A 151 13.25 7.19 -5.19
CA PRO A 151 12.12 8.03 -5.50
C PRO A 151 12.46 8.83 -6.76
N THR A 152 11.61 8.70 -7.76
CA THR A 152 11.73 9.31 -9.09
C THR A 152 11.52 10.83 -9.10
N ALA A 153 11.97 11.53 -8.06
CA ALA A 153 12.16 12.97 -8.03
C ALA A 153 13.64 13.24 -7.71
N ALA A 154 14.39 13.61 -8.76
CA ALA A 154 15.78 14.09 -8.74
C ALA A 154 16.54 13.90 -7.41
N ASN A 155 17.30 12.80 -7.32
CA ASN A 155 18.47 12.64 -6.45
C ASN A 155 18.25 12.42 -4.93
N THR A 156 17.06 12.10 -4.43
CA THR A 156 16.86 11.88 -2.97
C THR A 156 16.52 10.45 -2.57
N ASN A 157 17.51 9.55 -2.50
CA ASN A 157 17.25 8.13 -2.16
C ASN A 157 16.58 7.92 -0.79
N ILE A 158 16.85 8.76 0.21
CA ILE A 158 16.23 8.69 1.54
C ILE A 158 15.94 10.12 2.01
N VAL A 159 14.66 10.50 2.11
CA VAL A 159 14.24 11.77 2.70
C VAL A 159 13.76 11.52 4.13
N ASN A 160 14.43 12.15 5.11
CA ASN A 160 13.97 12.17 6.49
C ASN A 160 13.60 13.60 6.89
N SER A 161 12.31 13.90 6.99
CA SER A 161 11.81 15.24 7.34
C SER A 161 11.82 15.52 8.84
N THR A 162 12.12 14.51 9.68
CA THR A 162 12.16 14.67 11.15
C THR A 162 13.33 13.88 11.77
N GLY A 163 14.16 14.55 12.57
CA GLY A 163 15.25 13.89 13.31
C GLY A 163 16.40 13.40 12.41
N THR A 164 17.10 12.34 12.84
CA THR A 164 18.28 11.79 12.13
C THR A 164 18.02 10.39 11.60
N VAL A 165 18.68 10.05 10.49
CA VAL A 165 18.76 8.66 10.02
C VAL A 165 19.72 7.90 10.93
N LYS A 166 19.26 6.78 11.51
CA LYS A 166 20.07 5.92 12.37
C LYS A 166 20.39 4.61 11.66
N PHE A 167 21.67 4.24 11.66
CA PHE A 167 22.13 2.95 11.15
C PHE A 167 22.44 2.02 12.33
N GLY A 168 21.81 0.85 12.38
CA GLY A 168 22.06 -0.17 13.41
C GLY A 168 23.32 -1.02 13.14
N SER A 169 24.09 -0.68 12.12
CA SER A 169 25.29 -1.39 11.66
C SER A 169 26.21 -0.43 10.90
N ASN A 170 27.42 -0.90 10.56
CA ASN A 170 28.38 -0.13 9.79
C ASN A 170 27.80 0.24 8.41
N ILE A 171 28.09 1.46 7.96
CA ILE A 171 27.89 1.87 6.57
C ILE A 171 29.11 1.39 5.79
N ASN A 172 28.92 0.44 4.88
CA ASN A 172 29.94 0.03 3.92
C ASN A 172 29.57 0.58 2.54
N LEU A 173 30.44 1.41 1.97
CA LEU A 173 30.27 1.95 0.63
C LEU A 173 31.06 1.07 -0.35
N ASN A 174 30.46 0.74 -1.49
CA ASN A 174 31.16 0.01 -2.55
C ASN A 174 32.29 0.86 -3.16
N ALA A 175 33.23 0.22 -3.85
CA ALA A 175 34.28 0.90 -4.59
C ALA A 175 33.72 1.98 -5.53
N GLY A 176 34.32 3.17 -5.51
CA GLY A 176 33.91 4.33 -6.30
C GLY A 176 32.79 5.19 -5.68
N PHE A 177 32.25 4.81 -4.51
CA PHE A 177 31.27 5.62 -3.79
C PHE A 177 31.91 6.36 -2.61
N ASN A 178 31.44 7.58 -2.36
CA ASN A 178 31.94 8.48 -1.32
C ASN A 178 30.81 8.96 -0.40
N LEU A 179 31.17 9.58 0.71
CA LEU A 179 30.23 10.34 1.54
C LEU A 179 30.30 11.82 1.16
N THR A 180 29.19 12.39 0.70
CA THR A 180 29.09 13.77 0.22
C THR A 180 28.21 14.61 1.15
N PHE A 181 28.60 15.86 1.38
CA PHE A 181 27.92 16.81 2.25
C PHE A 181 27.64 18.13 1.50
N GLU A 182 26.38 18.55 1.46
CA GLU A 182 25.91 19.79 0.79
C GLU A 182 26.29 21.09 1.51
N GLY A 183 26.37 21.06 2.84
CA GLY A 183 26.49 22.27 3.65
C GLY A 183 25.13 22.94 3.91
N ALA A 184 25.14 24.26 4.17
CA ALA A 184 23.95 24.98 4.65
C ALA A 184 22.97 25.39 3.54
N THR A 185 23.44 25.45 2.30
CA THR A 185 22.66 25.86 1.13
C THR A 185 22.71 24.74 0.10
N ASP A 186 21.56 24.37 -0.45
CA ASP A 186 21.49 23.44 -1.59
C ASP A 186 21.97 24.16 -2.85
N ASN A 187 23.15 23.79 -3.34
CA ASN A 187 23.79 24.42 -4.49
C ASN A 187 24.66 23.41 -5.26
N SER A 188 25.73 23.85 -5.94
CA SER A 188 26.61 22.98 -6.73
C SER A 188 28.03 22.86 -6.13
N PHE A 189 28.16 23.06 -4.82
CA PHE A 189 29.41 23.01 -4.09
C PHE A 189 29.28 22.07 -2.90
N GLU A 190 29.88 20.88 -3.01
CA GLU A 190 29.80 19.86 -1.99
C GLU A 190 31.18 19.57 -1.37
N THR A 191 31.18 19.09 -0.13
CA THR A 191 32.35 18.48 0.51
C THR A 191 32.27 16.97 0.39
N THR A 192 33.32 16.33 -0.11
CA THR A 192 33.36 14.87 -0.24
C THR A 192 34.42 14.27 0.68
N LEU A 193 34.02 13.31 1.51
CA LEU A 193 34.95 12.42 2.21
C LEU A 193 35.18 11.19 1.32
N THR A 194 36.40 11.08 0.80
CA THR A 194 36.85 9.96 -0.04
C THR A 194 37.97 9.19 0.64
N VAL A 195 38.09 7.92 0.28
CA VAL A 195 39.16 7.03 0.75
C VAL A 195 39.89 6.53 -0.48
N THR A 196 41.18 6.85 -0.60
CA THR A 196 42.06 6.22 -1.60
C THR A 196 42.22 4.74 -1.29
N ASP A 197 42.45 3.92 -2.32
CA ASP A 197 42.67 2.48 -2.15
C ASP A 197 43.65 2.18 -1.00
N PRO A 198 43.17 1.60 0.11
CA PRO A 198 44.03 1.35 1.26
C PRO A 198 44.96 0.17 0.97
N THR A 199 46.24 0.29 1.32
CA THR A 199 47.21 -0.81 1.16
C THR A 199 47.18 -1.83 2.31
N ALA A 200 46.42 -1.55 3.36
CA ALA A 200 46.13 -2.38 4.52
C ALA A 200 44.93 -1.78 5.26
N ASP A 201 44.32 -2.50 6.20
CA ASP A 201 43.23 -1.97 7.02
C ASP A 201 43.65 -0.68 7.73
N ARG A 202 42.87 0.39 7.56
CA ARG A 202 43.07 1.68 8.22
C ARG A 202 41.87 2.02 9.07
N THR A 203 42.15 2.59 10.23
CA THR A 203 41.12 3.15 11.13
C THR A 203 41.49 4.59 11.44
N ILE A 204 40.52 5.49 11.26
CA ILE A 204 40.60 6.87 11.72
C ILE A 204 39.65 6.98 12.92
N THR A 205 40.19 7.29 14.10
CA THR A 205 39.41 7.44 15.33
C THR A 205 39.36 8.90 15.73
N PHE A 206 38.15 9.46 15.81
CA PHE A 206 37.94 10.76 16.43
C PHE A 206 37.93 10.62 17.96
N PRO A 207 38.65 11.48 18.70
CA PRO A 207 38.57 11.48 20.15
C PRO A 207 37.21 12.01 20.62
N ASP A 208 36.89 11.80 21.89
CA ASP A 208 35.76 12.46 22.55
C ASP A 208 36.06 13.96 22.76
N ALA A 209 36.00 14.72 21.65
CA ALA A 209 36.24 16.14 21.62
C ALA A 209 35.47 16.79 20.46
N SER A 210 35.04 18.03 20.67
CA SER A 210 34.53 18.88 19.58
C SER A 210 35.68 19.61 18.88
N GLY A 211 35.50 19.94 17.61
CA GLY A 211 36.49 20.70 16.83
C GLY A 211 36.24 20.61 15.33
N THR A 212 37.19 21.12 14.56
CA THR A 212 37.20 21.06 13.10
C THR A 212 38.29 20.10 12.65
N ALA A 213 38.05 19.36 11.56
CA ALA A 213 39.11 18.58 10.91
C ALA A 213 40.20 19.52 10.36
N ILE A 214 41.47 19.15 10.55
CA ILE A 214 42.61 19.90 10.04
C ILE A 214 42.93 19.41 8.63
N LEU A 215 43.07 20.34 7.69
CA LEU A 215 43.34 20.11 6.28
C LEU A 215 44.63 20.83 5.90
N THR A 216 45.45 20.21 5.04
CA THR A 216 46.77 20.74 4.64
C THR A 216 46.71 22.07 3.87
N GLY A 217 45.56 22.45 3.32
CA GLY A 217 45.33 23.74 2.64
C GLY A 217 44.73 24.84 3.53
N GLY A 218 44.40 24.54 4.79
CA GLY A 218 43.79 25.51 5.69
C GLY A 218 44.83 26.39 6.40
N SER A 219 44.63 27.71 6.39
CA SER A 219 45.49 28.63 7.15
C SER A 219 45.13 28.63 8.63
N ARG A 220 46.14 28.62 9.51
CA ARG A 220 46.01 28.78 10.97
C ARG A 220 45.16 27.71 11.67
N GLN A 221 45.08 26.50 11.11
CA GLN A 221 44.30 25.40 11.68
C GLN A 221 45.01 24.60 12.79
N VAL A 222 46.34 24.66 12.85
CA VAL A 222 47.16 23.93 13.83
C VAL A 222 47.56 24.87 14.97
N PRO A 223 46.83 24.91 16.11
CA PRO A 223 47.31 25.61 17.30
C PRO A 223 48.53 24.91 17.90
N GLY A 224 49.35 25.66 18.64
CA GLY A 224 50.56 25.13 19.30
C GLY A 224 50.30 23.97 20.26
N SER A 225 49.07 23.84 20.79
CA SER A 225 48.65 22.72 21.64
C SER A 225 48.57 21.37 20.89
N LEU A 226 48.50 21.37 19.56
CA LEU A 226 48.57 20.17 18.74
C LEU A 226 50.01 19.79 18.35
N ILE A 227 50.97 20.68 18.60
CA ILE A 227 52.39 20.42 18.37
C ILE A 227 52.97 19.90 19.68
N ALA A 228 53.14 18.58 19.79
CA ALA A 228 53.80 17.99 20.95
C ALA A 228 55.31 18.32 20.94
N LEU A 229 56.01 18.08 22.08
CA LEU A 229 57.45 18.29 22.14
C LEU A 229 58.16 17.47 21.05
N ASN A 230 59.09 18.10 20.35
CA ASN A 230 59.86 17.50 19.24
C ASN A 230 59.00 17.03 18.05
N THR A 231 57.76 17.51 17.90
CA THR A 231 56.93 17.20 16.72
C THR A 231 57.33 17.98 15.47
N VAL A 232 57.88 19.20 15.63
CA VAL A 232 58.44 19.97 14.52
C VAL A 232 59.94 19.74 14.47
N ALA A 233 60.39 18.98 13.47
CA ALA A 233 61.78 18.86 13.08
C ALA A 233 62.10 19.81 11.90
N GLU A 234 63.39 19.97 11.57
CA GLU A 234 63.83 20.80 10.45
C GLU A 234 63.15 20.41 9.14
N GLU A 235 62.91 19.11 8.92
CA GLU A 235 62.17 18.58 7.75
C GLU A 235 60.70 19.02 7.67
N ASN A 236 60.10 19.43 8.79
CA ASN A 236 58.73 19.93 8.83
C ASN A 236 58.66 21.46 8.61
N MET A 237 59.80 22.14 8.64
CA MET A 237 59.91 23.58 8.39
C MET A 237 60.26 23.79 6.91
N ALA A 238 59.30 24.28 6.13
CA ALA A 238 59.57 24.66 4.74
C ALA A 238 60.60 25.81 4.69
N ASN A 239 61.27 25.98 3.54
CA ASN A 239 62.12 27.15 3.30
C ASN A 239 61.33 28.43 3.56
N ASP A 240 61.93 29.36 4.29
CA ASP A 240 61.33 30.63 4.71
C ASP A 240 60.02 30.49 5.52
N ALA A 241 59.73 29.33 6.10
CA ALA A 241 58.54 29.13 6.94
C ALA A 241 58.56 29.99 8.23
N ILE A 242 59.74 30.45 8.65
CA ILE A 242 59.93 31.40 9.75
C ILE A 242 60.65 32.62 9.19
N GLY A 243 59.88 33.62 8.76
CA GLY A 243 60.37 34.84 8.16
C GLY A 243 60.40 36.02 9.13
N GLN A 244 60.63 37.21 8.57
CA GLN A 244 60.63 38.46 9.33
C GLN A 244 59.29 38.74 10.03
N ASP A 245 58.17 38.26 9.47
CA ASP A 245 56.84 38.49 10.03
C ASP A 245 56.58 37.64 11.27
N GLU A 246 57.14 36.43 11.32
CA GLU A 246 57.12 35.56 12.50
C GLU A 246 58.12 36.05 13.56
N LEU A 247 59.22 36.70 13.15
CA LEU A 247 60.25 37.21 14.05
C LEU A 247 60.03 38.66 14.52
N LYS A 248 59.08 39.41 13.95
CA LYS A 248 58.90 40.85 14.19
C LYS A 248 58.64 41.25 15.65
N SER A 249 58.09 40.33 16.45
CA SER A 249 57.74 40.56 17.86
C SER A 249 58.69 39.84 18.82
N VAL A 250 59.78 39.25 18.32
CA VAL A 250 60.75 38.54 19.16
C VAL A 250 61.59 39.55 19.93
N VAL A 251 61.49 39.51 21.26
CA VAL A 251 62.31 40.32 22.17
C VAL A 251 63.68 39.67 22.39
N ASN A 252 63.69 38.36 22.63
CA ASN A 252 64.91 37.56 22.83
C ASN A 252 64.91 36.38 21.88
N LEU A 253 65.88 36.33 20.99
CA LEU A 253 66.18 35.14 20.17
C LEU A 253 67.40 34.45 20.77
N GLN A 254 67.24 33.21 21.21
CA GLN A 254 68.34 32.40 21.74
C GLN A 254 68.74 31.35 20.72
N ILE A 255 70.02 31.35 20.32
CA ILE A 255 70.64 30.27 19.58
C ILE A 255 71.18 29.28 20.61
N ILE A 256 70.67 28.06 20.55
CA ILE A 256 70.98 26.97 21.47
C ILE A 256 71.77 25.91 20.69
N ASN A 257 72.82 25.34 21.28
CA ASN A 257 73.52 24.21 20.66
C ASN A 257 72.72 22.90 20.81
N SER A 258 73.18 21.83 20.17
CA SER A 258 72.58 20.49 20.27
C SER A 258 72.55 19.91 21.70
N SER A 259 73.28 20.50 22.64
CA SER A 259 73.29 20.13 24.06
C SER A 259 72.32 20.97 24.92
N GLY A 260 71.49 21.83 24.32
CA GLY A 260 70.52 22.64 25.04
C GLY A 260 71.11 23.89 25.73
N THR A 261 72.39 24.22 25.47
CA THR A 261 73.05 25.40 26.06
C THR A 261 72.90 26.62 25.16
N VAL A 262 72.54 27.77 25.71
CA VAL A 262 72.48 29.04 24.97
C VAL A 262 73.89 29.47 24.56
N VAL A 263 74.14 29.53 23.26
CA VAL A 263 75.43 29.96 22.67
C VAL A 263 75.41 31.44 22.34
N LYS A 264 74.23 31.97 21.99
CA LYS A 264 74.06 33.39 21.69
C LYS A 264 72.65 33.83 22.01
N THR A 265 72.52 34.97 22.70
CA THR A 265 71.26 35.71 22.76
C THR A 265 71.38 36.91 21.83
N LEU A 266 70.42 37.03 20.91
CA LEU A 266 70.20 38.23 20.12
C LEU A 266 68.99 38.94 20.71
N PHE A 267 69.19 40.19 21.10
CA PHE A 267 68.11 41.06 21.55
C PHE A 267 67.52 41.73 20.32
N GLY A 268 66.24 41.48 20.05
CA GLY A 268 65.50 42.20 19.02
C GLY A 268 65.21 43.61 19.50
N ALA A 269 65.08 44.57 18.57
CA ALA A 269 64.50 45.88 18.86
C ALA A 269 62.95 45.85 18.82
N GLY A 270 62.35 44.67 19.04
CA GLY A 270 60.91 44.44 18.91
C GLY A 270 60.13 45.48 19.72
N ALA A 271 59.14 46.10 19.06
CA ALA A 271 58.41 47.29 19.51
C ALA A 271 58.08 47.36 21.00
#